data_AF-E0QAM3-F1
#
_entry.id   AF-E0QAM3-F1
#
_cell.length_a   1.000
_cell.length_b   1.000
_cell.length_c   1.000
_cell.angle_alpha   90.00
_cell.angle_beta   90.00
_cell.angle_gamma   90.00
#
_symmetry.space_group_name_H-M   'P 1'
#
loop_
_entity.id
_entity.type
_entity.pdbx_description
1 polymer ?
#
loop_
_entity_poly.entity_id
_entity_poly.type
_entity_poly.pdbx_seq_one_letter_code
_entity_poly.pdbx_strand_id
1 'polypeptide(L)'
;MTTSWTDRHVLKVVPSEGGWDIVSDKTIDVADEGNESQTSAEDTLSDDAQPSSTDEKGAWSSRALDMAKRNFGDNSAGVNYITLSRYADTWTNKQHEKQMNPKYPVFKNGNCANFASQALHEAGLSVTHLWNYSTVSPELLTTKSWMNANSNYYYMKNYSHSYTSLDNVWKAWQGSLLYVDWDSKDQKNEINHAMVVIGVVVKNGKANPVICQKTPNRNSITLTESLENAHNQKRYNMIWYGLQYKYE
;
A
#
# COMPACT_ATOMS: atom_id res chain seq x y z
N MET A 1 42.10 -8.20 -30.20
CA MET A 1 41.17 -8.27 -29.05
C MET A 1 39.77 -8.16 -29.63
N THR A 2 38.95 -9.21 -29.49
CA THR A 2 37.56 -9.21 -29.93
C THR A 2 36.70 -8.64 -28.81
N THR A 3 36.11 -7.48 -29.02
CA THR A 3 35.10 -6.90 -28.13
C THR A 3 33.79 -7.68 -28.32
N SER A 4 33.30 -8.33 -27.26
CA SER A 4 31.95 -8.88 -27.21
C SER A 4 31.01 -7.84 -26.62
N TRP A 5 29.92 -7.53 -27.32
CA TRP A 5 28.82 -6.73 -26.80
C TRP A 5 27.77 -7.64 -26.19
N THR A 6 27.21 -7.24 -25.06
CA THR A 6 26.14 -7.96 -24.36
C THR A 6 25.04 -6.95 -24.06
N ASP A 7 23.88 -7.13 -24.69
CA ASP A 7 22.70 -6.30 -24.47
C ASP A 7 21.69 -7.09 -23.63
N ARG A 8 20.97 -6.39 -22.74
CA ARG A 8 19.91 -6.96 -21.91
C ARG A 8 18.55 -6.56 -22.47
N HIS A 9 17.64 -7.51 -22.55
CA HIS A 9 16.31 -7.31 -23.12
C HIS A 9 15.22 -7.58 -22.09
N VAL A 10 14.13 -6.83 -22.16
CA VAL A 10 12.87 -7.15 -21.48
C VAL A 10 11.83 -7.50 -22.52
N LEU A 11 11.39 -8.76 -22.49
CA LEU A 11 10.39 -9.29 -23.42
C LEU A 11 9.02 -9.33 -22.77
N LYS A 12 8.00 -8.85 -23.48
CA LYS A 12 6.59 -9.11 -23.16
C LYS A 12 6.09 -10.21 -24.08
N VAL A 13 5.51 -11.25 -23.49
CA VAL A 13 5.01 -12.41 -24.23
C VAL A 13 3.53 -12.67 -23.96
N VAL A 14 2.83 -13.26 -24.93
CA VAL A 14 1.44 -13.72 -24.79
C VAL A 14 1.33 -15.21 -25.16
N PRO A 15 0.42 -15.99 -24.54
CA PRO A 15 0.24 -17.40 -24.89
C PRO A 15 -0.26 -17.55 -26.33
N SER A 16 0.30 -18.50 -27.08
CA SER A 16 -0.13 -18.87 -28.43
C SER A 16 -0.22 -20.40 -28.60
N GLU A 17 -0.87 -20.85 -29.67
CA GLU A 17 -1.07 -22.28 -29.92
C GLU A 17 0.27 -22.94 -30.27
N GLY A 18 0.94 -23.48 -29.25
CA GLY A 18 2.28 -24.07 -29.34
C GLY A 18 3.37 -23.36 -28.52
N GLY A 19 3.06 -22.28 -27.80
CA GLY A 19 4.04 -21.63 -26.93
C GLY A 19 3.68 -20.19 -26.54
N TRP A 20 4.65 -19.29 -26.76
CA TRP A 20 4.57 -17.89 -26.38
C TRP A 20 5.02 -17.01 -27.55
N ASP A 21 4.20 -16.04 -27.93
CA ASP A 21 4.55 -15.03 -28.93
C ASP A 21 5.14 -13.79 -28.24
N ILE A 22 6.26 -13.27 -28.75
CA ILE A 22 6.86 -12.02 -28.27
C ILE A 22 6.05 -10.86 -28.87
N VAL A 23 5.37 -10.11 -28.01
CA VAL A 23 4.58 -8.92 -28.39
C VAL A 23 5.31 -7.61 -28.12
N SER A 24 6.42 -7.64 -27.38
CA SER A 24 7.31 -6.49 -27.20
C SER A 24 8.72 -6.96 -26.85
N ASP A 25 9.72 -6.31 -27.44
CA ASP A 25 11.15 -6.48 -27.13
C ASP A 25 11.78 -5.10 -27.01
N LYS A 26 12.48 -4.83 -25.90
CA LYS A 26 13.20 -3.58 -25.64
C LYS A 26 14.59 -3.88 -25.09
N THR A 27 15.60 -3.28 -25.70
CA THR A 27 16.99 -3.27 -25.21
C THR A 27 17.17 -2.29 -24.05
N ILE A 28 17.98 -2.69 -23.07
CA ILE A 28 18.46 -1.85 -21.98
C ILE A 28 19.94 -1.58 -22.25
N ASP A 29 20.28 -0.32 -22.57
CA ASP A 29 21.67 0.07 -22.84
C ASP A 29 22.46 0.18 -21.53
N VAL A 30 23.60 -0.51 -21.47
CA VAL A 30 24.46 -0.65 -20.27
C VAL A 30 25.31 0.61 -19.99
N ALA A 31 24.96 1.76 -20.56
CA ALA A 31 25.76 2.99 -20.47
C ALA A 31 25.23 4.03 -19.47
N ASP A 32 24.16 3.74 -18.72
CA ASP A 32 23.47 4.72 -17.87
C ASP A 32 23.39 4.32 -16.37
N GLU A 33 24.46 3.75 -15.82
CA GLU A 33 24.60 3.43 -14.37
C GLU A 33 24.63 4.67 -13.44
N GLY A 34 24.22 5.86 -13.90
CA GLY A 34 24.25 7.08 -13.10
C GLY A 34 22.95 7.89 -13.07
N ASN A 35 21.98 7.58 -13.93
CA ASN A 35 20.78 8.41 -14.05
C ASN A 35 19.62 7.64 -14.71
N GLU A 36 19.27 6.47 -14.20
CA GLU A 36 17.99 5.85 -14.54
C GLU A 36 16.85 6.72 -14.01
N SER A 37 16.35 7.56 -14.91
CA SER A 37 15.08 8.24 -14.81
C SER A 37 14.01 7.23 -14.39
N GLN A 38 13.51 7.41 -13.17
CA GLN A 38 12.42 6.63 -12.55
C GLN A 38 11.08 6.69 -13.33
N THR A 39 11.08 7.27 -14.52
CA THR A 39 9.89 7.53 -15.33
C THR A 39 9.39 6.30 -16.11
N SER A 40 10.26 5.35 -16.48
CA SER A 40 9.82 4.21 -17.33
C SER A 40 9.13 3.08 -16.55
N ALA A 41 9.44 2.92 -15.26
CA ALA A 41 8.77 1.97 -14.38
C ALA A 41 7.45 2.51 -13.81
N GLU A 42 7.28 3.83 -13.73
CA GLU A 42 6.02 4.46 -13.30
C GLU A 42 4.91 4.33 -14.34
N ASP A 43 5.24 4.42 -15.63
CA ASP A 43 4.29 4.35 -16.74
C ASP A 43 3.69 2.94 -16.96
N THR A 44 4.30 1.89 -16.37
CA THR A 44 3.81 0.51 -16.47
C THR A 44 3.11 0.01 -15.22
N LEU A 45 3.25 0.71 -14.08
CA LEU A 45 2.56 0.36 -12.84
C LEU A 45 1.16 0.98 -12.74
N SER A 46 0.90 2.12 -13.39
CA SER A 46 -0.36 2.89 -13.27
C SER A 46 -1.62 2.14 -13.75
N ASP A 47 -1.49 1.19 -14.66
CA ASP A 47 -2.62 0.47 -15.29
C ASP A 47 -3.18 -0.69 -14.46
N ASP A 48 -2.53 -1.06 -13.35
CA ASP A 48 -2.96 -2.19 -12.49
C ASP A 48 -3.66 -1.73 -11.20
N ALA A 49 -3.94 -0.42 -11.04
CA ALA A 49 -4.72 0.06 -9.90
C ALA A 49 -6.14 -0.52 -9.96
N GLN A 50 -6.63 -1.08 -8.84
CA GLN A 50 -8.00 -1.60 -8.75
C GLN A 50 -8.82 -0.77 -7.76
N PRO A 51 -9.60 0.22 -8.24
CA PRO A 51 -10.47 1.01 -7.38
C PRO A 51 -11.45 0.13 -6.60
N SER A 52 -11.59 0.45 -5.32
CA SER A 52 -12.55 -0.15 -4.42
C SER A 52 -13.76 0.77 -4.24
N SER A 53 -14.95 0.20 -4.27
CA SER A 53 -16.19 0.91 -3.99
C SER A 53 -16.24 1.42 -2.54
N THR A 54 -16.86 2.59 -2.36
CA THR A 54 -17.23 3.17 -1.07
C THR A 54 -18.72 3.01 -0.76
N ASP A 55 -19.48 2.17 -1.48
CA ASP A 55 -20.88 1.87 -1.15
C ASP A 55 -20.95 1.06 0.15
N GLU A 56 -21.50 1.66 1.21
CA GLU A 56 -21.70 1.05 2.53
C GLU A 56 -22.53 -0.24 2.48
N LYS A 57 -23.30 -0.47 1.42
CA LYS A 57 -24.02 -1.75 1.22
C LYS A 57 -23.09 -2.93 1.01
N GLY A 58 -21.84 -2.69 0.62
CA GLY A 58 -20.80 -3.72 0.49
C GLY A 58 -20.15 -4.16 1.80
N ALA A 59 -20.46 -3.50 2.92
CA ALA A 59 -19.97 -3.87 4.24
C ALA A 59 -20.37 -5.31 4.59
N TRP A 60 -19.44 -6.05 5.20
CA TRP A 60 -19.71 -7.43 5.60
C TRP A 60 -20.84 -7.52 6.63
N SER A 61 -21.64 -8.57 6.48
CA SER A 61 -22.56 -9.01 7.54
C SER A 61 -21.80 -9.72 8.66
N SER A 62 -22.38 -9.77 9.86
CA SER A 62 -21.82 -10.41 11.06
C SER A 62 -21.34 -11.86 10.86
N ARG A 63 -21.85 -12.58 9.85
CA ARG A 63 -21.44 -13.97 9.55
C ARG A 63 -20.06 -14.08 8.91
N ALA A 64 -19.67 -13.13 8.06
CA ALA A 64 -18.32 -13.10 7.48
C ALA A 64 -17.28 -12.67 8.52
N LEU A 65 -17.70 -11.85 9.50
CA LEU A 65 -16.96 -11.51 10.71
C LEU A 65 -16.50 -12.74 11.50
N ASP A 66 -17.40 -13.72 11.67
CA ASP A 66 -17.13 -14.92 12.45
C ASP A 66 -16.15 -15.88 11.77
N MET A 67 -15.94 -15.71 10.46
CA MET A 67 -14.90 -16.43 9.72
C MET A 67 -13.53 -15.75 9.89
N ALA A 68 -13.47 -14.42 9.81
CA ALA A 68 -12.22 -13.66 10.02
C ALA A 68 -11.65 -13.82 11.45
N LYS A 69 -12.51 -14.07 12.44
CA LYS A 69 -12.09 -14.35 13.82
C LYS A 69 -11.38 -15.70 14.01
N ARG A 70 -11.27 -16.59 13.02
CA ARG A 70 -10.73 -17.94 13.24
C ARG A 70 -9.22 -18.06 13.02
N ASN A 71 -8.63 -17.14 12.26
CA ASN A 71 -7.22 -17.18 11.86
C ASN A 71 -6.50 -15.95 12.44
N PHE A 72 -5.97 -16.10 13.66
CA PHE A 72 -5.15 -15.09 14.34
C PHE A 72 -3.67 -15.37 14.10
N GLY A 73 -2.88 -14.36 13.75
CA GLY A 73 -1.42 -14.48 13.74
C GLY A 73 -0.76 -13.91 12.50
N ASP A 74 0.30 -14.59 12.07
CA ASP A 74 1.12 -14.25 10.91
C ASP A 74 0.46 -14.81 9.64
N ASN A 75 0.63 -14.13 8.51
CA ASN A 75 0.30 -14.70 7.20
C ASN A 75 1.52 -15.46 6.65
N SER A 76 1.38 -16.11 5.49
CA SER A 76 2.53 -16.81 4.85
C SER A 76 3.74 -15.93 4.53
N ALA A 77 3.58 -14.62 4.45
CA ALA A 77 4.66 -13.66 4.26
C ALA A 77 5.33 -13.23 5.58
N GLY A 78 4.89 -13.76 6.73
CA GLY A 78 5.45 -13.47 8.06
C GLY A 78 4.91 -12.20 8.72
N VAL A 79 3.87 -11.58 8.16
CA VAL A 79 3.30 -10.34 8.71
C VAL A 79 2.28 -10.67 9.79
N ASN A 80 2.54 -10.22 11.03
CA ASN A 80 1.61 -10.33 12.14
C ASN A 80 0.69 -9.11 12.21
N TYR A 81 -0.60 -9.28 11.90
CA TYR A 81 -1.51 -8.13 11.90
C TYR A 81 -1.73 -7.52 13.29
N ILE A 82 -1.58 -8.29 14.37
CA ILE A 82 -1.75 -7.79 15.75
C ILE A 82 -0.62 -6.81 16.09
N THR A 83 0.62 -7.18 15.72
CA THR A 83 1.79 -6.29 15.88
C THR A 83 1.65 -5.05 15.02
N LEU A 84 1.20 -5.18 13.77
CA LEU A 84 0.90 -4.06 12.88
C LEU A 84 -0.15 -3.11 13.50
N SER A 85 -1.27 -3.65 14.01
CA SER A 85 -2.31 -2.85 14.66
C SER A 85 -1.79 -2.11 15.90
N ARG A 86 -1.01 -2.80 16.76
CA ARG A 86 -0.42 -2.20 17.97
C ARG A 86 0.59 -1.11 17.64
N TYR A 87 1.41 -1.32 16.61
CA TYR A 87 2.33 -0.31 16.14
C TYR A 87 1.58 0.94 15.68
N ALA A 88 0.58 0.74 14.83
CA ALA A 88 -0.18 1.82 14.24
C ALA A 88 -0.93 2.64 15.29
N ASP A 89 -1.56 1.98 16.27
CA ASP A 89 -2.20 2.65 17.42
C ASP A 89 -1.16 3.44 18.25
N THR A 90 -0.05 2.80 18.63
CA THR A 90 1.00 3.43 19.45
C THR A 90 1.53 4.71 18.80
N TRP A 91 1.91 4.64 17.52
CA TRP A 91 2.56 5.76 16.83
C TRP A 91 1.59 6.83 16.35
N THR A 92 0.28 6.62 16.47
CA THR A 92 -0.72 7.66 16.17
C THR A 92 -1.38 8.23 17.43
N ASN A 93 -1.21 7.60 18.59
CA ASN A 93 -1.81 8.05 19.85
C ASN A 93 -1.39 9.49 20.22
N LYS A 94 -2.06 10.05 21.23
CA LYS A 94 -1.85 11.43 21.68
C LYS A 94 -0.39 11.77 22.04
N GLN A 95 0.37 10.82 22.56
CA GLN A 95 1.79 11.04 22.91
C GLN A 95 2.68 11.09 21.67
N HIS A 96 2.31 10.38 20.59
CA HIS A 96 3.11 10.26 19.38
C HIS A 96 2.51 11.00 18.17
N GLU A 97 1.42 11.75 18.33
CA GLU A 97 0.67 12.34 17.21
C GLU A 97 1.55 13.19 16.27
N LYS A 98 2.55 13.90 16.83
CA LYS A 98 3.46 14.81 16.10
C LYS A 98 4.79 14.19 15.69
N GLN A 99 5.03 12.93 16.04
CA GLN A 99 6.29 12.25 15.81
C GLN A 99 6.11 10.96 15.01
N MET A 100 7.18 10.60 14.31
CA MET A 100 7.36 9.28 13.71
C MET A 100 8.24 8.45 14.64
N ASN A 101 8.31 7.15 14.38
CA ASN A 101 9.22 6.28 15.11
C ASN A 101 10.68 6.65 14.81
N PRO A 102 11.49 7.01 15.84
CA PRO A 102 12.86 7.48 15.64
C PRO A 102 13.81 6.39 15.11
N LYS A 103 13.41 5.11 15.08
CA LYS A 103 14.16 4.03 14.43
C LYS A 103 14.23 4.18 12.90
N TYR A 104 13.34 4.99 12.32
CA TYR A 104 13.12 5.08 10.89
C TYR A 104 13.33 6.50 10.37
N PRO A 105 13.59 6.66 9.05
CA PRO A 105 13.65 7.99 8.45
C PRO A 105 12.32 8.73 8.54
N VAL A 106 12.40 10.06 8.50
CA VAL A 106 11.25 10.97 8.45
C VAL A 106 11.39 11.89 7.25
N PHE A 107 10.38 11.90 6.40
CA PHE A 107 10.40 12.67 5.14
C PHE A 107 9.64 13.98 5.27
N LYS A 108 10.10 15.01 4.55
CA LYS A 108 9.48 16.35 4.59
C LYS A 108 8.12 16.41 3.91
N ASN A 109 7.94 15.65 2.82
CA ASN A 109 6.77 15.76 1.94
C ASN A 109 5.62 14.79 2.28
N GLY A 110 5.58 14.32 3.53
CA GLY A 110 4.54 13.41 4.01
C GLY A 110 5.09 12.05 4.43
N ASN A 111 4.39 11.41 5.37
CA ASN A 111 4.84 10.15 5.97
C ASN A 111 3.72 9.10 6.05
N CYS A 112 2.64 9.22 5.27
CA CYS A 112 1.53 8.26 5.30
C CYS A 112 1.98 6.85 4.89
N ALA A 113 2.65 6.70 3.75
CA ALA A 113 3.20 5.42 3.30
C ALA A 113 4.43 4.99 4.10
N ASN A 114 5.31 5.93 4.50
CA ASN A 114 6.40 5.63 5.43
C ASN A 114 5.87 5.02 6.74
N PHE A 115 4.81 5.59 7.32
CA PHE A 115 4.16 5.06 8.51
C PHE A 115 3.61 3.65 8.31
N ALA A 116 2.89 3.40 7.21
CA ALA A 116 2.39 2.07 6.87
C ALA A 116 3.56 1.08 6.69
N SER A 117 4.64 1.49 6.02
CA SER A 117 5.81 0.66 5.80
C SER A 117 6.52 0.28 7.10
N GLN A 118 6.66 1.23 8.03
CA GLN A 118 7.21 0.96 9.36
C GLN A 118 6.34 -0.03 10.14
N ALA A 119 5.01 0.11 10.08
CA ALA A 119 4.09 -0.79 10.74
C ALA A 119 4.21 -2.23 10.18
N LEU A 120 4.35 -2.36 8.86
CA LEU A 120 4.55 -3.66 8.18
C LEU A 120 5.89 -4.29 8.53
N HIS A 121 6.97 -3.50 8.57
CA HIS A 121 8.30 -3.99 8.90
C HIS A 121 8.37 -4.48 10.35
N GLU A 122 7.87 -3.70 11.32
CA GLU A 122 7.81 -4.12 12.73
C GLU A 122 6.85 -5.30 12.93
N ALA A 123 5.90 -5.50 12.02
CA ALA A 123 5.03 -6.66 12.01
C ALA A 123 5.65 -7.91 11.37
N GLY A 124 6.87 -7.83 10.84
CA GLY A 124 7.61 -8.99 10.33
C GLY A 124 7.78 -9.05 8.81
N LEU A 125 7.23 -8.09 8.05
CA LEU A 125 7.47 -8.05 6.60
C LEU A 125 8.95 -7.74 6.35
N SER A 126 9.66 -8.68 5.73
CA SER A 126 11.08 -8.52 5.42
C SER A 126 11.29 -7.46 4.34
N VAL A 127 12.31 -6.61 4.53
CA VAL A 127 12.74 -5.65 3.50
C VAL A 127 13.30 -6.36 2.27
N THR A 128 13.10 -5.76 1.11
CA THR A 128 13.60 -6.26 -0.18
C THR A 128 14.26 -5.12 -0.95
N HIS A 129 14.98 -5.42 -2.03
CA HIS A 129 15.55 -4.36 -2.88
C HIS A 129 14.49 -3.41 -3.47
N LEU A 130 13.25 -3.87 -3.65
CA LEU A 130 12.14 -3.06 -4.16
C LEU A 130 11.38 -2.33 -3.06
N TRP A 131 11.51 -2.71 -1.79
CA TRP A 131 10.87 -2.10 -0.62
C TRP A 131 11.84 -2.10 0.56
N ASN A 132 12.58 -1.01 0.68
CA ASN A 132 13.61 -0.79 1.69
C ASN A 132 13.72 0.69 2.09
N TYR A 133 14.37 0.94 3.22
CA TYR A 133 14.66 2.26 3.76
C TYR A 133 16.14 2.43 4.12
N SER A 134 16.55 3.69 4.25
CA SER A 134 17.86 4.07 4.78
C SER A 134 17.70 5.13 5.85
N THR A 135 18.42 4.98 6.96
CA THR A 135 18.53 6.02 8.01
C THR A 135 19.75 6.92 7.82
N VAL A 136 20.70 6.53 6.96
CA VAL A 136 21.96 7.28 6.72
C VAL A 136 21.77 8.31 5.62
N SER A 137 21.12 7.93 4.51
CA SER A 137 20.78 8.85 3.43
C SER A 137 19.33 8.62 2.97
N PRO A 138 18.35 9.03 3.79
CA PRO A 138 16.95 8.68 3.57
C PRO A 138 16.41 9.08 2.20
N GLU A 139 16.70 10.30 1.76
CA GLU A 139 16.17 10.89 0.53
C GLU A 139 16.76 10.24 -0.74
N LEU A 140 17.96 9.66 -0.64
CA LEU A 140 18.66 9.06 -1.79
C LEU A 140 18.52 7.54 -1.85
N LEU A 141 18.46 6.87 -0.69
CA LEU A 141 18.60 5.41 -0.59
C LEU A 141 17.33 4.71 -0.11
N THR A 142 16.28 5.42 0.28
CA THR A 142 14.97 4.81 0.56
C THR A 142 14.23 4.60 -0.75
N THR A 143 13.61 3.44 -0.90
CA THR A 143 12.82 3.12 -2.10
C THR A 143 11.51 3.90 -2.14
N LYS A 144 11.02 4.23 -3.35
CA LYS A 144 9.71 4.87 -3.52
C LYS A 144 8.58 4.05 -2.91
N SER A 145 8.60 2.73 -3.06
CA SER A 145 7.58 1.85 -2.48
C SER A 145 7.54 1.88 -0.95
N TRP A 146 8.63 2.26 -0.28
CA TRP A 146 8.63 2.47 1.17
C TRP A 146 7.97 3.81 1.53
N MET A 147 8.32 4.88 0.83
CA MET A 147 7.98 6.26 1.24
C MET A 147 6.73 6.86 0.57
N ASN A 148 6.34 6.40 -0.63
CA ASN A 148 5.29 6.99 -1.46
C ASN A 148 4.06 6.07 -1.57
N ALA A 149 2.86 6.61 -1.39
CA ALA A 149 1.62 5.82 -1.31
C ALA A 149 1.32 5.04 -2.59
N ASN A 150 1.52 5.65 -3.77
CA ASN A 150 1.31 4.98 -5.06
C ASN A 150 2.20 3.74 -5.23
N SER A 151 3.52 3.91 -5.14
CA SER A 151 4.46 2.79 -5.26
C SER A 151 4.29 1.77 -4.13
N ASN A 152 3.89 2.21 -2.93
CA ASN A 152 3.62 1.32 -1.81
C ASN A 152 2.43 0.40 -2.10
N TYR A 153 1.31 0.94 -2.61
CA TYR A 153 0.15 0.16 -3.01
C TYR A 153 0.52 -0.95 -4.00
N TYR A 154 1.23 -0.61 -5.07
CA TYR A 154 1.64 -1.61 -6.07
C TYR A 154 2.57 -2.66 -5.49
N TYR A 155 3.50 -2.27 -4.62
CA TYR A 155 4.37 -3.23 -3.96
C TYR A 155 3.58 -4.19 -3.08
N MET A 156 2.69 -3.65 -2.23
CA MET A 156 1.87 -4.45 -1.33
C MET A 156 0.94 -5.38 -2.10
N LYS A 157 0.35 -4.92 -3.20
CA LYS A 157 -0.53 -5.71 -4.06
C LYS A 157 0.21 -6.86 -4.76
N ASN A 158 1.35 -6.56 -5.41
CA ASN A 158 1.94 -7.45 -6.40
C ASN A 158 3.13 -8.26 -5.89
N TYR A 159 3.85 -7.78 -4.86
CA TYR A 159 5.14 -8.35 -4.46
C TYR A 159 5.22 -8.74 -2.98
N SER A 160 4.40 -8.18 -2.09
CA SER A 160 4.47 -8.52 -0.66
C SER A 160 3.94 -9.92 -0.33
N HIS A 161 3.14 -10.50 -1.23
CA HIS A 161 2.35 -11.73 -1.04
C HIS A 161 1.40 -11.72 0.18
N SER A 162 1.33 -10.61 0.93
CA SER A 162 0.59 -10.47 2.19
C SER A 162 -0.88 -10.09 2.01
N TYR A 163 -1.25 -9.62 0.81
CA TYR A 163 -2.50 -8.93 0.57
C TYR A 163 -3.24 -9.43 -0.68
N THR A 164 -4.56 -9.26 -0.69
CA THR A 164 -5.44 -9.39 -1.86
C THR A 164 -6.25 -8.12 -2.06
N SER A 165 -6.48 -7.71 -3.30
CA SER A 165 -7.33 -6.56 -3.59
C SER A 165 -8.74 -6.69 -3.01
N LEU A 166 -9.29 -5.58 -2.53
CA LEU A 166 -10.69 -5.44 -2.18
C LEU A 166 -11.46 -4.76 -3.30
N ASP A 167 -12.64 -5.27 -3.61
CA ASP A 167 -13.62 -4.60 -4.46
C ASP A 167 -14.38 -3.49 -3.71
N ASN A 168 -14.33 -3.48 -2.37
CA ASN A 168 -15.02 -2.51 -1.53
C ASN A 168 -14.28 -2.29 -0.19
N VAL A 169 -14.01 -1.04 0.17
CA VAL A 169 -13.21 -0.69 1.36
C VAL A 169 -13.91 -1.03 2.68
N TRP A 170 -15.23 -1.12 2.71
CA TRP A 170 -16.00 -1.51 3.90
C TRP A 170 -15.82 -2.98 4.29
N LYS A 171 -15.19 -3.77 3.41
CA LYS A 171 -14.82 -5.17 3.68
C LYS A 171 -13.48 -5.28 4.40
N ALA A 172 -12.73 -4.19 4.52
CA ALA A 172 -11.39 -4.22 5.10
C ALA A 172 -11.42 -4.58 6.59
N TRP A 173 -10.71 -5.65 6.94
CA TRP A 173 -10.55 -6.10 8.32
C TRP A 173 -9.18 -5.69 8.91
N GLN A 174 -8.96 -5.96 10.19
CA GLN A 174 -7.70 -5.60 10.88
C GLN A 174 -6.46 -6.18 10.19
N GLY A 175 -5.40 -5.39 9.99
CA GLY A 175 -4.22 -5.78 9.20
C GLY A 175 -4.26 -5.30 7.75
N SER A 176 -5.44 -4.99 7.23
CA SER A 176 -5.62 -4.46 5.89
C SER A 176 -5.04 -3.06 5.74
N LEU A 177 -4.78 -2.69 4.49
CA LEU A 177 -4.32 -1.35 4.13
C LEU A 177 -5.39 -0.69 3.26
N LEU A 178 -5.64 0.59 3.53
CA LEU A 178 -6.49 1.42 2.68
C LEU A 178 -5.64 2.53 2.08
N TYR A 179 -5.83 2.78 0.81
CA TYR A 179 -5.19 3.83 0.06
C TYR A 179 -6.24 4.69 -0.62
N VAL A 180 -5.88 5.94 -0.88
CA VAL A 180 -6.79 6.88 -1.51
C VAL A 180 -6.03 7.91 -2.33
N ASP A 181 -6.60 8.23 -3.48
CA ASP A 181 -6.33 9.47 -4.20
C ASP A 181 -7.36 10.49 -3.73
N TRP A 182 -6.91 11.46 -2.92
CA TRP A 182 -7.77 12.51 -2.39
C TRP A 182 -8.15 13.59 -3.41
N ASP A 183 -7.41 13.72 -4.51
CA ASP A 183 -7.42 14.89 -5.39
C ASP A 183 -7.64 14.46 -6.86
N SER A 184 -8.47 13.42 -7.07
CA SER A 184 -8.66 12.70 -8.34
C SER A 184 -9.34 13.51 -9.46
N LYS A 185 -9.25 14.85 -9.44
CA LYS A 185 -9.85 15.78 -10.39
C LYS A 185 -9.50 15.46 -11.84
N ASP A 186 -8.35 14.82 -12.07
CA ASP A 186 -7.82 14.51 -13.40
C ASP A 186 -7.82 13.00 -13.73
N GLN A 187 -8.41 12.13 -12.89
CA GLN A 187 -8.42 10.66 -13.07
C GLN A 187 -7.03 10.02 -13.29
N LYS A 188 -5.94 10.68 -12.89
CA LYS A 188 -4.58 10.16 -13.06
C LYS A 188 -4.24 8.96 -12.16
N ASN A 189 -5.18 8.53 -11.31
CA ASN A 189 -5.02 7.42 -10.36
C ASN A 189 -3.75 7.58 -9.49
N GLU A 190 -3.45 8.80 -9.07
CA GLU A 190 -2.28 9.10 -8.25
C GLU A 190 -2.62 8.88 -6.78
N ILE A 191 -2.53 7.62 -6.33
CA ILE A 191 -2.67 7.26 -4.92
C ILE A 191 -1.68 8.10 -4.10
N ASN A 192 -2.20 9.03 -3.30
CA ASN A 192 -1.40 10.00 -2.55
C ASN A 192 -1.46 9.80 -1.04
N HIS A 193 -2.22 8.80 -0.57
CA HIS A 193 -2.34 8.54 0.86
C HIS A 193 -2.55 7.06 1.19
N ALA A 194 -2.04 6.67 2.36
CA ALA A 194 -2.07 5.31 2.88
C ALA A 194 -2.52 5.30 4.35
N MET A 195 -3.25 4.26 4.74
CA MET A 195 -3.81 4.05 6.07
C MET A 195 -3.69 2.59 6.47
N VAL A 196 -3.59 2.35 7.77
CA VAL A 196 -3.56 1.02 8.36
C VAL A 196 -4.89 0.73 9.04
N VAL A 197 -5.56 -0.37 8.68
CA VAL A 197 -6.78 -0.81 9.37
C VAL A 197 -6.38 -1.59 10.60
N ILE A 198 -6.72 -1.09 11.78
CA ILE A 198 -6.31 -1.68 13.06
C ILE A 198 -7.39 -2.53 13.72
N GLY A 199 -8.63 -2.42 13.24
CA GLY A 199 -9.81 -3.03 13.84
C GLY A 199 -11.05 -2.72 13.04
N VAL A 200 -12.21 -3.18 13.52
CA VAL A 200 -13.51 -2.90 12.91
C VAL A 200 -14.57 -2.76 13.99
N VAL A 201 -15.41 -1.75 13.87
CA VAL A 201 -16.63 -1.60 14.68
C VAL A 201 -17.80 -2.19 13.91
N VAL A 202 -18.62 -3.01 14.55
CA VAL A 202 -19.84 -3.54 13.94
C VAL A 202 -21.05 -2.88 14.57
N LYS A 203 -21.86 -2.19 13.77
CA LYS A 203 -23.12 -1.58 14.20
C LYS A 203 -24.24 -2.03 13.28
N ASN A 204 -25.34 -2.50 13.87
CA ASN A 204 -26.51 -3.00 13.13
C ASN A 204 -26.15 -4.04 12.05
N GLY A 205 -25.19 -4.92 12.37
CA GLY A 205 -24.73 -5.97 11.46
C GLY A 205 -23.84 -5.50 10.30
N LYS A 206 -23.46 -4.22 10.26
CA LYS A 206 -22.54 -3.67 9.24
C LYS A 206 -21.17 -3.39 9.84
N ALA A 207 -20.12 -3.83 9.15
CA ALA A 207 -18.74 -3.54 9.45
C ALA A 207 -18.37 -2.08 9.13
N ASN A 208 -17.60 -1.45 10.01
CA ASN A 208 -17.00 -0.13 9.81
C ASN A 208 -15.52 -0.19 10.21
N PRO A 209 -14.59 -0.24 9.22
CA PRO A 209 -13.16 -0.32 9.49
C PRO A 209 -12.67 0.82 10.38
N VAL A 210 -11.71 0.53 11.26
CA VAL A 210 -11.05 1.49 12.13
C VAL A 210 -9.62 1.67 11.65
N ILE A 211 -9.23 2.92 11.36
CA ILE A 211 -7.97 3.25 10.70
C ILE A 211 -7.07 4.12 11.57
N CYS A 212 -5.78 3.95 11.35
CA CYS A 212 -4.71 4.84 11.79
C CYS A 212 -3.96 5.38 10.58
N GLN A 213 -3.55 6.65 10.63
CA GLN A 213 -2.74 7.28 9.58
C GLN A 213 -1.86 8.41 10.10
N LYS A 214 -0.87 8.80 9.29
CA LYS A 214 -0.05 10.01 9.42
C LYS A 214 -0.27 10.94 8.24
N THR A 215 0.09 12.22 8.41
CA THR A 215 -0.03 13.28 7.40
C THR A 215 -1.46 13.47 6.83
N PRO A 216 -2.40 14.02 7.61
CA PRO A 216 -2.33 14.35 9.04
C PRO A 216 -2.54 13.12 9.93
N ASN A 217 -2.19 13.24 11.22
CA ASN A 217 -2.39 12.17 12.19
C ASN A 217 -3.90 11.88 12.40
N ARG A 218 -4.29 10.62 12.35
CA ARG A 218 -5.56 10.10 12.87
C ARG A 218 -5.28 8.80 13.61
N ASN A 219 -5.80 8.69 14.82
CA ASN A 219 -5.68 7.51 15.66
C ASN A 219 -7.04 6.89 15.84
N SER A 220 -7.18 5.65 15.41
CA SER A 220 -8.32 4.80 15.74
C SER A 220 -9.69 5.42 15.41
N ILE A 221 -9.78 6.13 14.27
CA ILE A 221 -11.06 6.66 13.77
C ILE A 221 -11.72 5.66 12.84
N THR A 222 -13.04 5.69 12.72
CA THR A 222 -13.76 4.85 11.76
C THR A 222 -13.59 5.33 10.32
N LEU A 223 -13.83 4.45 9.35
CA LEU A 223 -13.85 4.81 7.93
C LEU A 223 -14.94 5.83 7.63
N THR A 224 -16.10 5.74 8.30
CA THR A 224 -17.14 6.78 8.25
C THR A 224 -16.59 8.14 8.68
N GLU A 225 -15.93 8.24 9.84
CA GLU A 225 -15.33 9.50 10.29
C GLU A 225 -14.24 10.00 9.34
N SER A 226 -13.48 9.09 8.71
CA SER A 226 -12.47 9.46 7.70
C SER A 226 -13.12 10.08 6.45
N LEU A 227 -14.21 9.50 5.95
CA LEU A 227 -14.97 10.03 4.81
C LEU A 227 -15.62 11.37 5.15
N GLU A 228 -16.23 11.51 6.33
CA GLU A 228 -16.79 12.77 6.82
C GLU A 228 -15.73 13.87 6.89
N ASN A 229 -14.53 13.55 7.41
CA ASN A 229 -13.41 14.48 7.46
C ASN A 229 -12.97 14.94 6.06
N ALA A 230 -12.97 14.05 5.07
CA ALA A 230 -12.62 14.39 3.70
C ALA A 230 -13.69 15.29 3.06
N HIS A 231 -14.97 14.98 3.24
CA HIS A 231 -16.08 15.83 2.79
C HIS A 231 -16.04 17.24 3.42
N ASN A 232 -15.72 17.33 4.72
CA ASN A 232 -15.55 18.60 5.41
C ASN A 232 -14.37 19.43 4.86
N GLN A 233 -13.37 18.76 4.28
CA GLN A 233 -12.24 19.39 3.58
C GLN A 233 -12.54 19.66 2.09
N LYS A 234 -13.80 19.49 1.66
CA LYS A 234 -14.24 19.69 0.27
C LYS A 234 -13.60 18.72 -0.73
N ARG A 235 -13.22 17.52 -0.26
CA ARG A 235 -12.75 16.41 -1.11
C ARG A 235 -13.93 15.48 -1.38
N TYR A 236 -14.52 15.62 -2.57
CA TYR A 236 -15.72 14.88 -2.97
C TYR A 236 -15.44 13.80 -4.03
N ASN A 237 -14.37 13.99 -4.80
CA ASN A 237 -13.97 13.08 -5.86
C ASN A 237 -12.72 12.34 -5.39
N MET A 238 -12.94 11.24 -4.67
CA MET A 238 -11.88 10.42 -4.10
C MET A 238 -11.96 9.03 -4.71
N ILE A 239 -10.80 8.47 -5.07
CA ILE A 239 -10.72 7.09 -5.53
C ILE A 239 -10.02 6.28 -4.45
N TRP A 240 -10.71 5.28 -3.93
CA TRP A 240 -10.23 4.44 -2.85
C TRP A 240 -9.69 3.12 -3.38
N TYR A 241 -8.73 2.54 -2.68
CA TYR A 241 -8.14 1.26 -3.00
C TYR A 241 -7.91 0.49 -1.70
N GLY A 242 -8.44 -0.73 -1.61
CA GLY A 242 -8.32 -1.57 -0.43
C GLY A 242 -7.46 -2.80 -0.71
N LEU A 243 -6.59 -3.13 0.23
CA LEU A 243 -5.82 -4.36 0.25
C LEU A 243 -6.16 -5.14 1.53
N GLN A 244 -6.84 -6.27 1.37
CA GLN A 244 -7.20 -7.16 2.46
C GLN A 244 -6.00 -8.01 2.87
N TYR A 245 -5.68 -7.98 4.16
CA TYR A 245 -4.71 -8.90 4.75
C TYR A 245 -5.17 -10.36 4.56
N LYS A 246 -4.26 -11.23 4.11
CA LYS A 246 -4.53 -12.67 3.94
C LYS A 246 -4.46 -13.39 5.29
N TYR A 247 -5.60 -13.85 5.80
CA TYR A 247 -5.66 -14.70 7.00
C TYR A 247 -5.51 -16.17 6.57
N GLU A 248 -4.30 -16.71 6.66
CA GLU A 248 -3.95 -18.07 6.23
C GLU A 248 -3.72 -19.00 7.42
#